data_AF-A0A925VMB9-F1
#
_entry.id   AF-A0A925VMB9-F1
#
_cell.length_a   1.000
_cell.length_b   1.000
_cell.length_c   1.000
_cell.angle_alpha   90.00
_cell.angle_beta   90.00
_cell.angle_gamma   90.00
#
_symmetry.space_group_name_H-M   'P 1'
#
loop_
_entity.id
_entity.type
_entity.pdbx_description
1 polymer ?
#
loop_
_entity_poly.entity_id
_entity_poly.type
_entity_poly.pdbx_seq_one_letter_code
_entity_poly.pdbx_strand_id
1 'polypeptide(L)'
;MVIETPIADLTWRLLWSHTAHKLVSDVAQEGAWKPVAAGYGWGLRSTSNPRCALLVHPTAVHRDAGDLSLTVLGAGTHVIPRADLPYPVYISLVQDAVEVAAQTYLN
;
A
#
# COMPACT_ATOMS: atom_id res chain seq x y z
N MET A 1 4.91 30.07 13.04
CA MET A 1 4.61 28.69 13.42
C MET A 1 3.23 28.37 12.86
N VAL A 2 3.18 27.78 11.67
CA VAL A 2 1.91 27.38 11.04
C VAL A 2 1.48 26.09 11.75
N ILE A 3 0.33 26.12 12.39
CA ILE A 3 -0.29 24.92 12.95
C ILE A 3 -0.77 24.14 11.73
N GLU A 4 0.03 23.18 11.25
CA GLU A 4 -0.42 22.27 10.21
C GLU A 4 -1.68 21.58 10.72
N THR A 5 -2.76 21.79 9.99
CA THR A 5 -4.11 21.43 10.42
C THR A 5 -4.22 19.90 10.40
N PRO A 6 -4.66 19.24 11.47
CA PRO A 6 -4.84 17.77 11.51
C PRO A 6 -5.79 17.23 10.41
N ILE A 7 -6.55 18.13 9.77
CA ILE A 7 -7.39 17.85 8.61
C ILE A 7 -6.53 17.53 7.36
N ALA A 8 -5.43 18.26 7.12
CA ALA A 8 -4.58 18.04 5.94
C ALA A 8 -3.94 16.65 5.97
N ASP A 9 -3.42 16.22 7.13
CA ASP A 9 -2.87 14.89 7.34
C ASP A 9 -3.91 13.77 7.16
N LEU A 10 -5.14 13.99 7.64
CA LEU A 10 -6.22 13.03 7.47
C LEU A 10 -6.63 12.91 6.00
N THR A 11 -6.86 14.04 5.33
CA THR A 11 -7.20 14.08 3.90
C THR A 11 -6.13 13.38 3.07
N TRP A 12 -4.86 13.65 3.38
CA TRP A 12 -3.72 13.00 2.76
C TRP A 12 -3.74 11.48 2.94
N ARG A 13 -3.87 11.00 4.19
CA ARG A 13 -3.93 9.56 4.49
C ARG A 13 -5.10 8.88 3.77
N LEU A 14 -6.25 9.54 3.67
CA LEU A 14 -7.41 9.02 2.95
C LEU A 14 -7.15 8.92 1.45
N LEU A 15 -6.49 9.90 0.84
CA LEU A 15 -6.13 9.88 -0.58
C LEU A 15 -5.23 8.67 -0.90
N TRP A 16 -4.19 8.44 -0.11
CA TRP A 16 -3.29 7.30 -0.31
C TRP A 16 -3.87 5.97 0.10
N SER A 17 -4.76 5.95 1.10
CA SER A 17 -5.57 4.77 1.39
C SER A 17 -6.45 4.38 0.20
N HIS A 18 -7.04 5.37 -0.49
CA HIS A 18 -7.84 5.12 -1.69
C HIS A 18 -6.98 4.62 -2.85
N THR A 19 -5.78 5.18 -3.03
CA THR A 19 -4.80 4.69 -3.99
C THR A 19 -4.39 3.25 -3.70
N ALA A 20 -4.08 2.91 -2.44
CA ALA A 20 -3.76 1.55 -2.03
C ALA A 20 -4.92 0.58 -2.31
N HIS A 21 -6.16 1.00 -2.03
CA HIS A 21 -7.36 0.21 -2.35
C HIS A 21 -7.47 -0.11 -3.84
N LYS A 22 -7.26 0.88 -4.71
CA LYS A 22 -7.30 0.68 -6.18
C LYS A 22 -6.24 -0.33 -6.62
N LEU A 23 -4.99 -0.09 -6.25
CA LEU A 23 -3.86 -0.96 -6.58
C LEU A 23 -4.12 -2.41 -6.18
N VAL A 24 -4.55 -2.61 -4.93
CA VAL A 24 -4.86 -3.95 -4.41
C VAL A 24 -6.04 -4.58 -5.12
N SER A 25 -7.06 -3.80 -5.46
CA SER A 25 -8.25 -4.31 -6.17
C SER A 25 -7.90 -4.75 -7.58
N ASP A 26 -7.03 -4.02 -8.27
CA ASP A 26 -6.58 -4.36 -9.62
C ASP A 26 -5.77 -5.66 -9.60
N VAL A 27 -4.77 -5.77 -8.70
CA VAL A 27 -3.97 -7.01 -8.55
C VAL A 27 -4.82 -8.20 -8.07
N ALA A 28 -5.82 -7.97 -7.21
CA ALA A 28 -6.71 -9.04 -6.75
C ALA A 28 -7.53 -9.66 -7.89
N GLN A 29 -7.92 -8.89 -8.91
CA GLN A 29 -8.70 -9.39 -10.04
C GLN A 29 -7.90 -10.37 -10.91
N GLU A 30 -6.59 -10.24 -10.92
CA GLU A 30 -5.69 -11.06 -11.72
C GLU A 30 -5.24 -12.34 -11.02
N GLY A 31 -5.43 -12.44 -9.70
CA GLY A 31 -4.94 -13.54 -8.87
C GLY A 31 -5.99 -14.25 -8.02
N ALA A 32 -5.58 -15.33 -7.35
CA ALA A 32 -6.43 -16.10 -6.42
C ALA A 32 -6.34 -15.59 -4.98
N TRP A 33 -6.24 -14.28 -4.79
CA TRP A 33 -6.06 -13.65 -3.48
C TRP A 33 -7.31 -12.88 -3.05
N LYS A 34 -7.53 -12.80 -1.74
CA LYS A 34 -8.65 -12.05 -1.17
C LYS A 34 -8.19 -10.65 -0.75
N PRO A 35 -8.84 -9.57 -1.21
CA PRO A 35 -8.56 -8.23 -0.71
C PRO A 35 -8.96 -8.11 0.77
N VAL A 36 -8.14 -7.41 1.54
CA VAL A 36 -8.32 -7.15 2.97
C VAL A 36 -7.98 -5.70 3.30
N ALA A 37 -8.58 -5.16 4.35
CA ALA A 37 -8.32 -3.81 4.84
C ALA A 37 -7.84 -3.86 6.30
N ALA A 38 -6.91 -2.97 6.65
CA ALA A 38 -6.42 -2.78 8.02
C ALA A 38 -6.03 -1.32 8.26
N GLY A 39 -6.79 -0.60 9.09
CA GLY A 39 -6.57 0.84 9.30
C GLY A 39 -6.71 1.64 8.00
N TYR A 40 -5.67 2.40 7.64
CA TYR A 40 -5.57 3.12 6.36
C TYR A 40 -4.91 2.29 5.24
N GLY A 41 -4.69 0.99 5.49
CA GLY A 41 -4.05 0.07 4.57
C GLY A 41 -5.03 -0.86 3.87
N TRP A 42 -4.65 -1.27 2.66
CA TRP A 42 -5.33 -2.25 1.84
C TRP A 42 -4.35 -3.30 1.39
N GLY A 43 -4.76 -4.56 1.28
CA GLY A 43 -3.84 -5.66 1.10
C GLY A 43 -4.47 -6.88 0.47
N LEU A 44 -3.62 -7.87 0.22
CA LEU A 44 -4.01 -9.17 -0.31
C LEU A 44 -3.71 -10.24 0.72
N ARG A 45 -4.60 -11.21 0.83
CA ARG A 45 -4.40 -12.39 1.67
C ARG A 45 -4.54 -13.64 0.83
N SER A 46 -3.63 -14.59 1.05
CA SER A 46 -3.72 -15.90 0.40
C SER A 46 -4.99 -16.62 0.81
N THR A 47 -5.65 -17.26 -0.17
CA THR A 47 -6.86 -18.05 0.05
C THR A 47 -6.53 -19.45 0.58
N SER A 48 -5.37 -20.00 0.21
CA SER A 48 -4.87 -21.29 0.68
C SER A 48 -4.21 -21.19 2.07
N ASN A 49 -3.57 -20.06 2.38
CA ASN A 49 -2.94 -19.82 3.68
C ASN A 49 -3.28 -18.42 4.24
N PRO A 50 -4.30 -18.30 5.11
CA PRO A 50 -4.72 -17.01 5.67
C PRO A 50 -3.66 -16.30 6.53
N ARG A 51 -2.56 -16.97 6.91
CA ARG A 51 -1.44 -16.36 7.61
C ARG A 51 -0.49 -15.61 6.68
N CYS A 52 -0.57 -15.84 5.37
CA CYS A 52 0.16 -15.10 4.36
C CYS A 52 -0.71 -13.92 3.90
N ALA A 53 -0.24 -12.71 4.19
CA ALA A 53 -0.88 -11.48 3.74
C ALA A 53 0.17 -10.41 3.46
N LEU A 54 -0.15 -9.51 2.56
CA LEU A 54 0.56 -8.25 2.35
C LEU A 54 -0.40 -7.08 2.49
N LEU A 55 0.12 -5.91 2.81
CA LEU A 55 -0.63 -4.68 3.05
C LEU A 55 0.12 -3.49 2.47
N VAL A 56 -0.53 -2.75 1.58
CA VAL A 56 -0.12 -1.42 1.11
C VAL A 56 -0.80 -0.37 1.96
N HIS A 57 -0.04 0.60 2.48
CA HIS A 57 -0.60 1.64 3.32
C HIS A 57 0.19 2.94 3.23
N PRO A 58 -0.42 4.11 3.55
CA PRO A 58 0.32 5.35 3.72
C PRO A 58 1.45 5.18 4.74
N THR A 59 2.61 5.77 4.47
CA THR A 59 3.74 5.77 5.39
C THR A 59 3.45 6.74 6.54
N ALA A 60 3.50 6.27 7.79
CA ALA A 60 2.98 7.01 8.95
C ALA A 60 3.99 7.96 9.63
N VAL A 61 5.30 7.87 9.34
CA VAL A 61 6.36 8.49 10.15
C VAL A 61 7.19 9.45 9.30
N HIS A 62 7.06 10.76 9.55
CA HIS A 62 7.96 11.89 9.19
C HIS A 62 8.60 11.93 7.78
N ARG A 63 8.18 11.10 6.83
CA ARG A 63 8.69 11.07 5.47
C ARG A 63 7.85 11.97 4.57
N ASP A 64 8.47 12.34 3.46
CA ASP A 64 7.88 13.20 2.45
C ASP A 64 6.45 12.78 2.10
N ALA A 65 5.60 13.79 1.89
CA ALA A 65 4.23 13.58 1.45
C ALA A 65 4.24 12.91 0.06
N GLY A 66 4.25 11.57 0.04
CA GLY A 66 3.97 10.77 -1.14
C GLY A 66 4.02 9.27 -0.92
N ASP A 67 4.67 8.86 0.17
CA ASP A 67 5.16 7.49 0.26
C ASP A 67 4.11 6.49 0.73
N LEU A 68 3.95 5.43 -0.06
CA LEU A 68 3.32 4.18 0.31
C LEU A 68 4.36 3.22 0.87
N SER A 69 3.91 2.42 1.83
CA SER A 69 4.65 1.31 2.40
C SER A 69 3.97 0.00 2.03
N LEU A 70 4.78 -1.01 1.73
CA LEU A 70 4.37 -2.38 1.52
C LEU A 70 4.83 -3.22 2.71
N THR A 71 3.89 -3.78 3.45
CA THR A 71 4.13 -4.68 4.56
C THR A 71 3.77 -6.10 4.16
N VAL A 72 4.71 -7.02 4.28
CA VAL A 72 4.47 -8.46 4.13
C VAL A 72 4.46 -9.09 5.52
N LEU A 73 3.35 -9.75 5.87
CA LEU A 73 3.15 -10.32 7.19
C LEU A 73 4.19 -11.42 7.44
N GLY A 74 5.01 -11.23 8.49
CA GLY A 74 6.09 -12.15 8.86
C GLY A 74 7.44 -11.90 8.17
N ALA A 75 7.51 -11.00 7.18
CA ALA A 75 8.77 -10.64 6.51
C ALA A 75 9.23 -9.20 6.84
N GLY A 76 8.29 -8.26 6.97
CA GLY A 76 8.58 -6.88 7.39
C GLY A 76 7.89 -5.83 6.52
N THR A 77 8.31 -4.58 6.69
CA THR A 77 7.77 -3.41 5.99
C THR A 77 8.85 -2.75 5.15
N HIS A 78 8.53 -2.50 3.88
CA HIS A 78 9.36 -1.74 2.95
C HIS A 78 8.66 -0.44 2.56
N VAL A 79 9.37 0.67 2.63
CA VAL A 79 8.85 1.97 2.15
C VAL A 79 9.16 2.07 0.67
N ILE A 80 8.17 2.41 -0.15
CA ILE A 80 8.34 2.67 -1.58
C ILE A 80 8.38 4.20 -1.75
N PRO A 81 9.57 4.81 -1.79
CA PRO A 81 9.67 6.27 -1.84
C PRO A 81 9.13 6.80 -3.15
N ARG A 82 8.38 7.90 -3.11
CA ARG A 82 7.92 8.59 -4.31
C ARG A 82 9.08 9.25 -5.07
N ALA A 83 10.07 9.79 -4.36
CA ALA A 83 11.28 10.39 -4.94
C ALA A 83 10.99 11.35 -6.11
N ASP A 84 10.04 12.26 -5.91
CA ASP A 84 9.57 13.24 -6.92
C ASP A 84 8.99 12.66 -8.22
N LEU A 85 8.72 11.36 -8.27
CA LEU A 85 8.08 10.75 -9.43
C LEU A 85 6.68 11.36 -9.66
N PRO A 86 6.30 11.57 -10.94
CA PRO A 86 4.93 11.88 -11.29
C PRO A 86 3.99 10.81 -10.76
N TYR A 87 2.82 11.22 -10.27
CA TYR A 87 1.82 10.31 -9.70
C TYR A 87 1.60 9.04 -10.53
N PRO A 88 1.32 9.08 -11.85
CA PRO A 88 1.08 7.85 -12.62
C PRO A 88 2.28 6.91 -12.64
N VAL A 89 3.50 7.44 -12.76
CA VAL A 89 4.74 6.65 -12.76
C VAL A 89 4.94 5.97 -11.41
N TYR A 90 4.67 6.71 -10.33
CA TYR A 90 4.78 6.20 -8.97
C TYR A 90 3.77 5.08 -8.69
N ILE A 91 2.52 5.24 -9.14
CA ILE A 91 1.49 4.21 -8.94
C ILE A 91 1.84 2.92 -9.68
N SER A 92 2.35 3.00 -10.92
CA SER A 92 2.82 1.81 -11.65
C SER A 92 3.95 1.10 -10.91
N LEU A 93 4.94 1.84 -10.37
CA LEU A 93 6.01 1.24 -9.58
C LEU A 93 5.48 0.51 -8.33
N VAL A 94 4.52 1.10 -7.63
CA VAL A 94 3.91 0.47 -6.44
C VAL A 94 3.12 -0.77 -6.86
N GLN A 95 2.40 -0.71 -7.99
CA GLN A 95 1.68 -1.85 -8.53
C GLN A 95 2.62 -3.03 -8.81
N ASP A 96 3.70 -2.80 -9.56
CA ASP A 96 4.70 -3.83 -9.86
C ASP A 96 5.26 -4.45 -8.58
N ALA A 97 5.56 -3.63 -7.56
CA ALA A 97 6.04 -4.12 -6.27
C ALA A 97 5.01 -4.99 -5.54
N VAL A 98 3.73 -4.63 -5.62
CA VAL A 98 2.63 -5.40 -5.01
C VAL A 98 2.43 -6.73 -5.73
N GLU A 99 2.46 -6.74 -7.06
CA GLU A 99 2.32 -7.95 -7.88
C GLU A 99 3.46 -8.94 -7.60
N VAL A 100 4.70 -8.46 -7.64
CA VAL A 100 5.89 -9.29 -7.34
C VAL A 100 5.82 -9.84 -5.92
N ALA A 101 5.45 -9.01 -4.94
CA ALA A 101 5.30 -9.47 -3.56
C ALA A 101 4.15 -10.48 -3.40
N ALA A 102 3.01 -10.27 -4.07
CA ALA A 102 1.90 -11.20 -4.04
C ALA A 102 2.32 -12.58 -4.58
N GLN A 103 2.98 -12.61 -5.73
CA GLN A 103 3.47 -13.84 -6.35
C GLN A 103 4.55 -14.54 -5.51
N THR A 104 5.36 -13.78 -4.78
CA THR A 104 6.45 -14.34 -3.97
C THR A 104 5.95 -14.88 -2.61
N TYR A 105 5.03 -14.17 -1.96
CA TYR A 105 4.67 -14.43 -0.56
C TYR A 105 3.26 -15.01 -0.34
N LEU A 106 2.38 -14.95 -1.34
CA LEU A 106 0.98 -15.38 -1.21
C LEU A 106 0.61 -16.64 -2.01
N ASN A 107 1.53 -17.15 -2.82
CA ASN A 107 1.38 -18.43 -3.51
C ASN A 107 1.56 -19.62 -2.55
#